data_AF-A0AAP2WGA9-F1
#
_entry.id   AF-A0AAP2WGA9-F1
#
_cell.length_a   1.000
_cell.length_b   1.000
_cell.length_c   1.000
_cell.angle_alpha   90.00
_cell.angle_beta   90.00
_cell.angle_gamma   90.00
#
_symmetry.space_group_name_H-M   'P 1'
#
loop_
_entity.id
_entity.type
_entity.pdbx_description
1 polymer ?
#
loop_
_entity_poly.entity_id
_entity_poly.type
_entity_poly.pdbx_seq_one_letter_code
_entity_poly.pdbx_strand_id
1 'polypeptide(L)'
;MADYSELKRLAEAFPADLDWDSNTEPFFNGPSGESLGGGSTGFYCVYGAPFEIDGEQYDGHRYVETCKADFAKFMVAARDGVLALIAENERLERLALDSVNAEYAANMDLESVCAERDQLRAEVVGLKTGYEAYERVNAELKAENEALRKHAERYRWLRDSECAGRILRDMGAKVCRHADQRIDAAMGKGEQS
;
A
#
# COMPACT_ATOMS: atom_id res chain seq x y z
N MET A 1 -13.20 -15.82 15.93
CA MET A 1 -12.19 -16.06 16.97
C MET A 1 -12.86 -16.86 18.08
N ALA A 2 -12.22 -17.91 18.56
CA ALA A 2 -12.74 -18.66 19.69
C ALA A 2 -12.62 -17.79 20.94
N ASP A 3 -13.70 -17.66 21.70
CA ASP A 3 -13.69 -16.93 22.97
C ASP A 3 -12.98 -17.79 24.02
N TYR A 4 -11.74 -17.42 24.36
CA TYR A 4 -10.95 -18.04 25.43
C TYR A 4 -10.94 -17.19 26.71
N SER A 5 -11.82 -16.20 26.85
CA SER A 5 -11.85 -15.29 28.01
C SER A 5 -12.00 -16.05 29.33
N GLU A 6 -12.91 -17.01 29.36
CA GLU A 6 -13.16 -17.82 30.55
C GLU A 6 -11.99 -18.77 30.84
N LEU A 7 -11.38 -19.35 29.81
CA LEU A 7 -10.20 -20.20 29.96
C LEU A 7 -9.01 -19.40 30.50
N LYS A 8 -8.79 -18.19 30.00
CA LYS A 8 -7.77 -17.26 30.48
C LYS A 8 -8.00 -16.89 31.94
N ARG A 9 -9.24 -16.49 32.28
CA ARG A 9 -9.64 -16.17 33.66
C ARG A 9 -9.37 -17.34 34.61
N LEU A 10 -9.74 -18.56 34.21
CA LEU A 10 -9.51 -19.76 35.01
C LEU A 10 -8.02 -20.08 35.16
N ALA A 11 -7.22 -19.95 34.10
CA ALA A 11 -5.78 -20.20 34.13
C ALA A 11 -5.01 -19.15 34.96
N GLU A 12 -5.41 -17.87 34.88
CA GLU A 12 -4.84 -16.78 35.69
C GLU A 12 -5.21 -16.91 37.17
N ALA A 13 -6.44 -17.35 37.47
CA ALA A 13 -6.89 -17.62 38.83
C ALA A 13 -6.32 -18.91 39.42
N PHE A 14 -5.78 -19.81 38.60
CA PHE A 14 -5.15 -21.04 39.07
C PHE A 14 -3.80 -20.71 39.73
N PRO A 15 -3.52 -21.22 40.94
CA PRO A 15 -2.28 -20.88 41.65
C PRO A 15 -1.02 -21.29 40.87
N ALA A 16 0.01 -20.45 40.92
CA ALA A 16 1.27 -20.66 40.20
C ALA A 16 2.27 -21.53 40.97
N ASP A 17 2.04 -21.69 42.26
CA ASP A 17 2.88 -22.33 43.28
C ASP A 17 2.35 -23.71 43.68
N LEU A 18 1.56 -24.34 42.80
CA LEU A 18 1.06 -25.68 43.07
C LEU A 18 2.18 -26.70 43.06
N ASP A 19 2.18 -27.56 44.06
CA ASP A 19 3.00 -28.75 44.11
C ASP A 19 2.13 -30.00 44.14
N TRP A 20 2.72 -31.13 43.78
CA TRP A 20 2.08 -32.43 43.85
C TRP A 20 2.93 -33.37 44.68
N ASP A 21 2.30 -34.03 45.65
CA ASP A 21 2.98 -35.01 46.48
C ASP A 21 2.20 -36.33 46.54
N SER A 22 2.94 -37.40 46.74
CA SER A 22 2.42 -38.74 46.99
C SER A 22 1.98 -38.83 48.44
N ASN A 23 0.69 -39.07 48.67
CA ASN A 23 0.17 -39.33 50.01
C ASN A 23 0.52 -40.76 50.50
N THR A 24 1.66 -41.32 50.06
CA THR A 24 2.10 -42.69 50.37
C THR A 24 2.67 -42.84 51.77
N GLU A 25 2.95 -41.74 52.47
CA GLU A 25 3.09 -41.76 53.92
C GLU A 25 1.85 -41.09 54.51
N PRO A 26 0.84 -41.85 54.97
CA PRO A 26 -0.35 -41.27 55.52
C PRO A 26 0.03 -40.46 56.75
N PHE A 27 -0.22 -39.15 56.69
CA PHE A 27 -0.34 -38.30 57.87
C PHE A 27 -1.51 -38.81 58.72
N PHE A 28 -1.23 -39.82 59.53
CA PHE A 28 -1.94 -40.14 60.76
C PHE A 28 -0.90 -40.68 61.75
N ASN A 29 0.03 -39.82 62.18
CA ASN A 29 0.57 -39.96 63.52
C ASN A 29 -0.50 -39.48 64.52
N GLY A 30 -1.60 -40.23 64.60
CA GLY A 30 -2.27 -40.33 65.89
C GLY A 30 -1.25 -40.87 66.90
N PRO A 31 -1.40 -40.60 68.21
CA PRO A 31 -0.42 -40.97 69.23
C PRO A 31 -0.06 -42.48 69.30
N SER A 32 -0.73 -43.33 68.51
CA SER A 32 -0.51 -44.78 68.40
C SER A 32 0.23 -45.26 67.15
N GLY A 33 0.58 -44.42 66.17
CA GLY A 33 1.45 -44.80 65.04
C GLY A 33 0.90 -45.89 64.10
N GLU A 34 -0.41 -46.09 64.01
CA GLU A 34 -1.00 -47.07 63.10
C GLU A 34 -1.20 -46.47 61.70
N SER A 35 -0.34 -46.90 60.77
CA SER A 35 -0.45 -46.61 59.33
C SER A 35 -1.70 -47.29 58.74
N LEU A 36 -2.74 -46.50 58.50
CA LEU A 36 -3.93 -46.95 57.78
C LEU A 36 -3.71 -46.83 56.26
N GLY A 37 -2.95 -47.79 55.72
CA GLY A 37 -3.12 -48.32 54.36
C GLY A 37 -2.95 -47.35 53.18
N GLY A 38 -1.72 -47.18 52.70
CA GLY A 38 -1.44 -46.79 51.31
C GLY A 38 -1.22 -48.03 50.44
N GLY A 39 -2.15 -48.34 49.54
CA GLY A 39 -1.94 -49.41 48.54
C GLY A 39 -0.78 -49.08 47.58
N SER A 40 -0.23 -50.09 46.90
CA SER A 40 0.89 -49.98 45.95
C SER A 40 0.66 -49.05 44.74
N THR A 41 -0.54 -48.50 44.62
CA THR A 41 -0.92 -47.43 43.69
C THR A 41 -1.15 -46.15 44.48
N GLY A 42 -0.08 -45.44 44.85
CA GLY A 42 -0.17 -44.21 45.64
C GLY A 42 -1.16 -43.20 45.04
N PHE A 43 -1.99 -42.60 45.90
CA PHE A 43 -2.85 -41.48 45.52
C PHE A 43 -2.06 -40.18 45.62
N TYR A 44 -2.08 -39.39 44.56
CA TYR A 44 -1.43 -38.09 44.51
C TYR A 44 -2.45 -36.98 44.68
N CYS A 45 -2.02 -35.91 45.32
CA CYS A 45 -2.84 -34.74 45.55
C CYS A 45 -2.12 -33.51 44.99
N VAL A 46 -2.88 -32.45 44.73
CA VAL A 46 -2.35 -31.15 44.31
C VAL A 46 -2.71 -30.13 45.37
N TYR A 47 -1.71 -29.41 45.85
CA TYR A 47 -1.83 -28.47 46.96
C TYR A 47 -1.21 -27.12 46.62
N GLY A 48 -1.67 -26.06 47.28
CA GLY A 48 -0.99 -24.76 47.27
C GLY A 48 0.29 -24.75 48.10
N ALA A 49 0.99 -23.62 48.16
CA ALA A 49 2.22 -23.50 48.93
C ALA A 49 2.05 -23.90 50.41
N PRO A 50 3.05 -24.57 50.99
CA PRO A 50 3.08 -24.88 52.41
C PRO A 50 3.14 -23.60 53.26
N PHE A 51 2.60 -23.67 54.47
CA PHE A 51 2.58 -22.56 55.42
C PHE A 51 3.01 -23.04 56.82
N GLU A 52 3.39 -22.12 57.69
CA GLU A 52 3.91 -22.44 59.03
C GLU A 52 3.00 -21.89 60.12
N ILE A 53 2.69 -22.71 61.13
CA ILE A 53 1.97 -22.31 62.35
C ILE A 53 2.76 -22.85 63.54
N ASP A 54 3.13 -21.96 64.47
CA ASP A 54 3.83 -22.31 65.73
C ASP A 54 5.13 -23.13 65.56
N GLY A 55 5.86 -22.92 64.46
CA GLY A 55 7.11 -23.65 64.18
C GLY A 55 6.92 -24.98 63.44
N GLU A 56 5.68 -25.35 63.15
CA GLU A 56 5.34 -26.56 62.39
C GLU A 56 4.94 -26.19 60.95
N GLN A 57 5.48 -26.92 59.98
CA GLN A 57 5.18 -26.74 58.55
C GLN A 57 3.99 -27.62 58.15
N TYR A 58 3.01 -27.00 57.50
CA TYR A 58 1.77 -27.62 57.04
C TYR A 58 1.67 -27.55 55.52
N ASP A 59 1.09 -28.57 54.90
CA ASP A 59 0.75 -28.56 53.48
C ASP A 59 -0.33 -27.52 53.19
N GLY A 60 -0.25 -26.89 52.02
CA GLY A 60 -1.19 -25.87 51.59
C GLY A 60 -2.61 -26.41 51.29
N HIS A 61 -3.50 -25.50 50.92
CA HIS A 61 -4.88 -25.84 50.57
C HIS A 61 -4.92 -26.91 49.47
N ARG A 62 -5.73 -27.96 49.67
CA ARG A 62 -5.88 -29.08 48.74
C ARG A 62 -6.84 -28.73 47.61
N TYR A 63 -6.37 -28.80 46.38
CA TYR A 63 -7.17 -28.54 45.17
C TYR A 63 -7.67 -29.83 44.53
N VAL A 64 -6.90 -30.91 44.66
CA VAL A 64 -7.29 -32.26 44.22
C VAL A 64 -6.92 -33.26 45.29
N GLU A 65 -7.91 -34.04 45.73
CA GLU A 65 -7.74 -34.93 46.87
C GLU A 65 -7.23 -36.33 46.53
N THR A 66 -7.49 -36.81 45.31
CA THR A 66 -6.97 -38.10 44.84
C THR A 66 -6.90 -38.11 43.32
N CYS A 67 -5.70 -38.28 42.77
CA CYS A 67 -5.49 -38.51 41.35
C CYS A 67 -4.24 -39.38 41.12
N LYS A 68 -4.04 -39.82 39.87
CA LYS A 68 -2.81 -40.51 39.48
C LYS A 68 -1.67 -39.49 39.37
N ALA A 69 -0.42 -39.92 39.59
CA ALA A 69 0.77 -39.08 39.50
C ALA A 69 0.80 -38.23 38.21
N ASP A 70 0.54 -38.87 37.07
CA ASP A 70 0.59 -38.20 35.77
C ASP A 70 -0.50 -37.13 35.60
N PHE A 71 -1.67 -37.32 36.24
CA PHE A 71 -2.72 -36.31 36.26
C PHE A 71 -2.33 -35.12 37.14
N ALA A 72 -1.73 -35.36 38.31
CA ALA A 72 -1.24 -34.29 39.18
C ALA A 72 -0.18 -33.44 38.47
N LYS A 73 0.82 -34.11 37.87
CA LYS A 73 1.87 -33.47 37.05
C LYS A 73 1.27 -32.67 35.89
N PHE A 74 0.29 -33.25 35.19
CA PHE A 74 -0.39 -32.57 34.11
C PHE A 74 -1.10 -31.31 34.60
N MET A 75 -1.84 -31.34 35.71
CA MET A 75 -2.56 -30.17 36.22
C MET A 75 -1.63 -29.04 36.65
N VAL A 76 -0.51 -29.37 37.32
CA VAL A 76 0.51 -28.38 37.70
C VAL A 76 1.14 -27.73 36.46
N ALA A 77 1.47 -28.53 35.44
CA ALA A 77 2.07 -28.02 34.20
C ALA A 77 1.07 -27.35 33.23
N ALA A 78 -0.21 -27.72 33.28
CA ALA A 78 -1.22 -27.30 32.31
C ALA A 78 -1.47 -25.79 32.35
N ARG A 79 -1.42 -25.18 33.55
CA ARG A 79 -1.61 -23.74 33.73
C ARG A 79 -0.68 -22.93 32.82
N ASP A 80 0.62 -23.16 32.94
CA ASP A 80 1.63 -22.40 32.21
C ASP A 80 1.55 -22.69 30.70
N GLY A 81 1.25 -23.94 30.32
CA GLY A 81 1.01 -24.30 28.93
C GLY A 81 -0.20 -23.58 28.32
N VAL A 82 -1.31 -23.49 29.04
CA VAL A 82 -2.51 -22.77 28.58
C VAL A 82 -2.24 -21.27 28.45
N LEU A 83 -1.58 -20.65 29.43
CA LEU A 83 -1.22 -19.23 29.37
C LEU A 83 -0.26 -18.92 28.21
N ALA A 84 0.72 -19.80 27.96
CA ALA A 84 1.63 -19.66 26.84
C ALA A 84 0.91 -19.75 25.49
N LEU A 85 -0.02 -20.70 25.34
CA LEU A 85 -0.82 -20.85 24.12
C LEU A 85 -1.74 -19.66 23.89
N ILE A 86 -2.35 -19.11 24.95
CA ILE A 86 -3.16 -17.89 24.87
C ILE A 86 -2.32 -16.71 24.40
N ALA A 87 -1.15 -16.50 25.02
CA ALA A 87 -0.25 -15.42 24.62
C ALA A 87 0.22 -15.54 23.17
N GLU A 88 0.49 -16.77 22.70
CA GLU A 88 0.87 -17.02 21.31
C GLU A 88 -0.31 -16.79 20.34
N ASN A 89 -1.53 -17.19 20.70
CA ASN A 89 -2.73 -16.87 19.91
C ASN A 89 -2.94 -15.36 19.79
N GLU A 90 -2.82 -14.61 20.89
CA GLU A 90 -2.91 -13.13 20.88
C GLU A 90 -1.81 -12.49 20.02
N ARG A 91 -0.62 -13.09 19.96
CA ARG A 91 0.47 -12.63 19.09
C ARG A 91 0.16 -12.92 17.63
N LEU A 92 -0.33 -14.12 17.32
CA LEU A 92 -0.68 -14.54 15.96
C LEU A 92 -1.86 -13.75 15.40
N GLU A 93 -2.87 -13.45 16.21
CA GLU A 93 -4.02 -12.61 15.81
C GLU A 93 -3.58 -11.20 15.44
N ARG A 94 -2.69 -10.59 16.25
CA ARG A 94 -2.10 -9.28 15.93
C ARG A 94 -1.30 -9.31 14.63
N LEU A 95 -0.43 -10.31 14.47
CA LEU A 95 0.39 -10.44 13.26
C LEU A 95 -0.46 -10.67 12.01
N ALA A 96 -1.53 -11.46 12.11
CA ALA A 96 -2.47 -11.67 11.01
C ALA A 96 -3.19 -10.37 10.63
N LEU A 97 -3.65 -9.60 11.63
CA LEU A 97 -4.31 -8.31 11.39
C LEU A 97 -3.36 -7.29 10.75
N ASP A 98 -2.12 -7.19 11.25
CA ASP A 98 -1.10 -6.30 10.71
C ASP A 98 -0.74 -6.67 9.27
N SER A 99 -0.64 -7.97 8.97
CA SER A 99 -0.38 -8.47 7.61
C SER A 99 -1.51 -8.08 6.65
N VAL A 100 -2.77 -8.24 7.05
CA VAL A 100 -3.93 -7.89 6.21
C VAL A 100 -3.99 -6.38 5.97
N ASN A 101 -3.75 -5.57 7.01
CA ASN A 101 -3.74 -4.12 6.89
C ASN A 101 -2.61 -3.64 5.96
N ALA A 102 -1.42 -4.23 6.06
CA ALA A 102 -0.30 -3.92 5.18
C ALA A 102 -0.59 -4.28 3.73
N GLU A 103 -1.19 -5.45 3.48
CA GLU A 103 -1.61 -5.87 2.13
C GLU A 103 -2.67 -4.92 1.54
N TYR A 104 -3.67 -4.52 2.35
CA TYR A 104 -4.69 -3.58 1.91
C TYR A 104 -4.11 -2.21 1.54
N ALA A 105 -3.18 -1.68 2.35
CA ALA A 105 -2.49 -0.43 2.05
C ALA A 105 -1.65 -0.53 0.75
N ALA A 106 -0.90 -1.62 0.58
CA ALA A 106 -0.11 -1.85 -0.63
C ALA A 106 -0.99 -1.96 -1.90
N ASN A 107 -2.17 -2.58 -1.79
CA ASN A 107 -3.12 -2.69 -2.89
C ASN A 107 -3.69 -1.31 -3.27
N MET A 108 -4.00 -0.45 -2.30
CA MET A 108 -4.43 0.92 -2.57
C MET A 108 -3.35 1.74 -3.30
N ASP A 109 -2.09 1.63 -2.86
CA ASP A 109 -0.98 2.32 -3.53
C ASP A 109 -0.80 1.82 -4.97
N LEU A 110 -0.94 0.51 -5.19
CA LEU A 110 -0.85 -0.10 -6.52
C LEU A 110 -1.94 0.40 -7.47
N GLU A 111 -3.18 0.54 -6.99
CA GLU A 111 -4.28 1.11 -7.76
C GLU A 111 -3.99 2.55 -8.20
N SER A 112 -3.49 3.39 -7.28
CA SER A 112 -3.10 4.77 -7.61
C SER A 112 -2.00 4.83 -8.67
N VAL A 113 -0.95 4.01 -8.51
CA VAL A 113 0.15 3.94 -9.48
C VAL A 113 -0.34 3.46 -10.85
N CYS A 114 -1.28 2.51 -10.88
CA CYS A 114 -1.87 2.04 -12.13
C CYS A 114 -2.67 3.14 -12.83
N ALA A 115 -3.45 3.92 -12.08
CA ALA A 115 -4.20 5.06 -12.61
C ALA A 115 -3.26 6.14 -13.18
N GLU A 116 -2.21 6.51 -12.45
CA GLU A 116 -1.21 7.48 -12.92
C GLU A 116 -0.49 6.98 -14.18
N ARG A 117 -0.09 5.70 -14.22
CA ARG A 117 0.53 5.10 -15.41
C ARG A 117 -0.37 5.19 -16.63
N ASP A 118 -1.66 4.91 -16.46
CA ASP A 118 -2.61 4.90 -17.56
C ASP A 118 -2.92 6.32 -18.05
N GLN A 119 -2.99 7.30 -17.14
CA GLN A 119 -3.05 8.72 -17.50
C GLN A 119 -1.80 9.14 -18.29
N LEU A 120 -0.59 8.84 -17.80
CA LEU A 120 0.65 9.19 -18.48
C LEU A 120 0.76 8.55 -19.86
N ARG A 121 0.27 7.31 -20.02
CA ARG A 121 0.21 6.65 -21.33
C ARG A 121 -0.71 7.40 -22.29
N ALA A 122 -1.88 7.84 -21.82
CA ALA A 122 -2.80 8.63 -22.63
C ALA A 122 -2.18 9.98 -23.04
N GLU A 123 -1.51 10.67 -22.11
CA GLU A 123 -0.80 11.92 -22.38
C GLU A 123 0.32 11.73 -23.41
N VAL A 124 1.13 10.67 -23.29
CA VAL A 124 2.19 10.35 -24.27
C VAL A 124 1.62 10.07 -25.65
N VAL A 125 0.49 9.37 -25.75
CA VAL A 125 -0.18 9.14 -27.04
C VAL A 125 -0.67 10.47 -27.63
N GLY A 126 -1.28 11.35 -26.82
CA GLY A 126 -1.70 12.68 -27.25
C GLY A 126 -0.54 13.56 -27.71
N LEU A 127 0.59 13.54 -27.00
CA LEU A 127 1.78 14.30 -27.38
C LEU A 127 2.39 13.79 -28.69
N LYS A 128 2.44 12.47 -28.90
CA LYS A 128 2.93 11.89 -30.15
C LYS A 128 2.10 12.32 -31.35
N THR A 129 0.76 12.24 -31.24
CA THR A 129 -0.12 12.66 -32.33
C THR A 129 -0.03 14.16 -32.59
N GLY A 130 0.08 14.97 -31.54
CA GLY A 130 0.33 16.41 -31.64
C GLY A 130 1.64 16.73 -32.35
N TYR A 131 2.72 16.01 -32.00
CA TYR A 131 4.03 16.18 -32.63
C TYR A 131 4.03 15.77 -34.11
N GLU A 132 3.36 14.68 -34.47
CA GLU A 132 3.18 14.26 -35.86
C GLU A 132 2.37 15.28 -36.69
N ALA A 133 1.39 15.95 -36.08
CA ALA A 133 0.65 17.04 -36.73
C ALA A 133 1.55 18.27 -36.92
N TYR A 134 2.33 18.63 -35.91
CA TYR A 134 3.30 19.72 -35.98
C TYR A 134 4.36 19.50 -37.06
N GLU A 135 4.92 18.30 -37.16
CA GLU A 135 5.90 17.94 -38.19
C GLU A 135 5.31 18.04 -39.61
N ARG A 136 4.05 17.66 -39.80
CA ARG A 136 3.35 17.84 -41.09
C ARG A 136 3.24 19.31 -41.46
N VAL A 137 2.77 20.16 -40.55
CA VAL A 137 2.65 21.61 -40.78
C VAL A 137 4.02 22.22 -41.06
N ASN A 138 5.05 21.83 -40.33
CA ASN A 138 6.42 22.28 -40.57
C ASN A 138 6.94 21.89 -41.95
N ALA A 139 6.64 20.67 -42.41
CA ALA A 139 7.02 20.22 -43.74
C ALA A 139 6.33 21.05 -44.84
N GLU A 140 5.02 21.32 -44.68
CA GLU A 140 4.24 22.17 -45.58
C GLU A 140 4.78 23.61 -45.62
N LEU A 141 5.02 24.22 -44.47
CA LEU A 141 5.58 25.57 -44.37
C LEU A 141 6.99 25.68 -44.98
N LYS A 142 7.81 24.64 -44.83
CA LYS A 142 9.12 24.57 -45.49
C LYS A 142 8.97 24.51 -47.01
N ALA A 143 8.02 23.72 -47.51
CA ALA A 143 7.74 23.62 -48.95
C ALA A 143 7.21 24.95 -49.53
N GLU A 144 6.30 25.62 -48.82
CA GLU A 144 5.78 26.93 -49.22
C GLU A 144 6.89 28.00 -49.23
N ASN A 145 7.71 28.04 -48.18
CA ASN A 145 8.86 28.96 -48.14
C ASN A 145 9.82 28.74 -49.31
N GLU A 146 10.10 27.49 -49.66
CA GLU A 146 10.96 27.18 -50.81
C GLU A 146 10.34 27.65 -52.14
N ALA A 147 9.03 27.47 -52.32
CA ALA A 147 8.32 28.00 -53.48
C ALA A 147 8.38 29.54 -53.55
N LEU A 148 8.16 30.21 -52.41
CA LEU A 148 8.25 31.67 -52.30
C LEU A 148 9.67 32.17 -52.60
N ARG A 149 10.72 31.48 -52.12
CA ARG A 149 12.12 31.80 -52.44
C ARG A 149 12.37 31.73 -53.94
N LYS A 150 11.94 30.66 -54.61
CA LYS A 150 12.06 30.53 -56.08
C LYS A 150 11.31 31.62 -56.83
N HIS A 151 10.10 31.98 -56.37
CA HIS A 151 9.34 33.09 -56.96
C HIS A 151 10.04 34.44 -56.78
N ALA A 152 10.58 34.70 -55.58
CA ALA A 152 11.33 35.91 -55.29
C ALA A 152 12.62 36.01 -56.12
N GLU A 153 13.36 34.91 -56.28
CA GLU A 153 14.55 34.83 -57.13
C GLU A 153 14.21 35.09 -58.60
N ARG A 154 13.14 34.48 -59.11
CA ARG A 154 12.65 34.74 -60.48
C ARG A 154 12.28 36.21 -60.68
N TYR A 155 11.62 36.82 -59.69
CA TYR A 155 11.27 38.24 -59.75
C TYR A 155 12.51 39.14 -59.71
N ARG A 156 13.50 38.83 -58.85
CA ARG A 156 14.80 39.54 -58.82
C ARG A 156 15.51 39.45 -60.16
N TRP A 157 15.65 38.25 -60.73
CA TRP A 157 16.23 38.08 -62.06
C TRP A 157 15.52 38.91 -63.12
N LEU A 158 14.18 38.92 -63.11
CA LEU A 158 13.39 39.68 -64.06
C LEU A 158 13.56 41.20 -63.91
N ARG A 159 13.63 41.69 -62.66
CA ARG A 159 13.88 43.11 -62.34
C ARG A 159 15.29 43.55 -62.76
N ASP A 160 16.28 42.71 -62.49
CA ASP A 160 17.70 43.03 -62.63
C ASP A 160 18.22 42.73 -64.04
N SER A 161 17.46 41.99 -64.86
CA SER A 161 17.74 41.80 -66.29
C SER A 161 17.74 43.13 -67.05
N GLU A 162 18.81 43.43 -67.78
CA GLU A 162 18.94 44.70 -68.51
C GLU A 162 17.89 44.88 -69.61
N CYS A 163 17.53 43.80 -70.31
CA CYS A 163 16.49 43.82 -71.35
C CYS A 163 15.08 43.67 -70.75
N ALA A 164 14.84 42.62 -69.96
CA ALA A 164 13.50 42.34 -69.45
C ALA A 164 13.07 43.34 -68.36
N GLY A 165 13.99 43.75 -67.49
CA GLY A 165 13.73 44.75 -66.46
C GLY A 165 13.48 46.15 -67.04
N ARG A 166 14.15 46.52 -68.15
CA ARG A 166 13.87 47.78 -68.85
C ARG A 166 12.47 47.78 -69.46
N ILE A 167 12.08 46.69 -70.16
CA ILE A 167 10.74 46.54 -70.73
C ILE A 167 9.66 46.61 -69.63
N LEU A 168 9.87 45.96 -68.49
CA LEU A 168 8.92 45.98 -67.38
C LEU A 168 8.84 47.34 -66.67
N ARG A 169 9.95 48.07 -66.54
CA ARG A 169 9.93 49.45 -66.05
C ARG A 169 9.18 50.37 -67.00
N ASP A 170 9.40 50.23 -68.30
CA ASP A 170 8.72 51.04 -69.33
C ASP A 170 7.23 50.69 -69.45
N MET A 171 6.88 49.40 -69.36
CA MET A 171 5.48 48.94 -69.31
C MET A 171 4.81 49.36 -68.01
N GLY A 172 5.45 49.17 -66.85
CA GLY A 172 4.94 49.58 -65.55
C GLY A 172 4.68 51.08 -65.49
N ALA A 173 5.61 51.91 -65.97
CA ALA A 173 5.42 53.36 -66.04
C ALA A 173 4.30 53.77 -67.01
N LYS A 174 4.01 53.00 -68.06
CA LYS A 174 2.87 53.24 -68.97
C LYS A 174 1.54 52.78 -68.37
N VAL A 175 1.52 51.62 -67.70
CA VAL A 175 0.32 51.03 -67.08
C VAL A 175 -0.09 51.80 -65.82
N CYS A 176 0.85 52.19 -64.95
CA CYS A 176 0.55 53.04 -63.79
C CYS A 176 -0.03 54.39 -64.23
N ARG A 177 0.55 55.05 -65.25
CA ARG A 177 -0.02 56.30 -65.79
C ARG A 177 -1.44 56.12 -66.32
N HIS A 178 -1.76 54.99 -66.94
CA HIS A 178 -3.12 54.68 -67.39
C HIS A 178 -4.08 54.29 -66.27
N ALA A 179 -3.59 53.60 -65.24
CA ALA A 179 -4.38 53.26 -64.06
C ALA A 179 -4.73 54.51 -63.27
N ASP A 180 -3.75 55.38 -63.00
CA ASP A 180 -3.92 56.64 -62.28
C ASP A 180 -4.84 57.58 -63.07
N GLN A 181 -4.66 57.72 -64.40
CA GLN A 181 -5.58 58.50 -65.24
C GLN A 181 -7.01 57.97 -65.23
N ARG A 182 -7.21 56.65 -65.15
CA ARG A 182 -8.56 56.04 -65.07
C ARG A 182 -9.17 56.21 -63.68
N ILE A 183 -8.37 56.16 -62.63
CA ILE A 183 -8.78 56.44 -61.26
C ILE A 183 -9.15 57.93 -61.15
N ASP A 184 -8.32 58.84 -61.63
CA ASP A 184 -8.58 60.29 -61.64
C ASP A 184 -9.82 60.64 -62.49
N ALA A 185 -10.00 60.03 -63.67
CA ALA A 185 -11.20 60.22 -64.48
C ALA A 185 -12.47 59.64 -63.85
N ALA A 186 -12.34 58.60 -63.02
CA ALA A 186 -13.45 58.06 -62.23
C ALA A 186 -13.77 58.95 -61.02
N MET A 187 -12.75 59.54 -60.38
CA MET A 187 -12.93 60.45 -59.24
C MET A 187 -13.43 61.84 -59.66
N GLY A 188 -12.99 62.39 -60.79
CA GLY A 188 -13.42 63.70 -61.30
C GLY A 188 -14.85 63.75 -61.87
N LYS A 189 -15.50 62.60 -62.07
CA LYS A 189 -16.94 62.54 -62.43
C LYS A 189 -17.88 62.61 -61.22
N GLY A 190 -17.34 62.59 -60.00
CA GLY A 190 -18.13 62.70 -58.77
C GLY A 190 -18.39 64.14 -58.30
N GLU A 191 -17.75 65.15 -58.90
CA GLU A 191 -17.82 66.55 -58.44
C GLU A 191 -18.84 67.43 -59.19
N GLN A 192 -19.68 66.83 -60.05
CA GLN A 192 -20.85 67.51 -60.62
C GLN A 192 -22.14 66.82 -60.14
N SER A 193 -22.41 66.94 -58.84
CA SER A 193 -23.75 66.85 -58.24
C SER A 193 -23.90 67.94 -57.20
#